data_AF-A0A9D2DA32-F1
#
_entry.id   AF-A0A9D2DA32-F1
#
_cell.length_a   1.000
_cell.length_b   1.000
_cell.length_c   1.000
_cell.angle_alpha   90.00
_cell.angle_beta   90.00
_cell.angle_gamma   90.00
#
_symmetry.space_group_name_H-M   'P 1'
#
loop_
_entity.id
_entity.type
_entity.pdbx_description
1 polymer ?
#
loop_
_entity_poly.entity_id
_entity_poly.type
_entity_poly.pdbx_seq_one_letter_code
_entity_poly.pdbx_strand_id
1 'polypeptide(L)'
;CKGCKANKGIMFWGECDKAKCCLEKGFEHCGECEEMPCQKLKELFGDPEHGDRGARLHNLKNWKAGNYVYEKLGNSAQEKAKNMNAEV
;
A
#
# COMPACT_ATOMS: atom_id res chain seq x y z
N CYS A 1 -5.62 -1.95 5.01
CA CYS A 1 -6.36 -0.79 4.45
C CYS A 1 -7.72 -1.24 3.94
N LYS A 2 -8.64 -0.31 3.62
CA LYS A 2 -9.99 -0.65 3.09
C LYS A 2 -9.94 -1.62 1.90
N GLY A 3 -8.99 -1.44 0.98
CA GLY A 3 -8.79 -2.34 -0.16
C GLY A 3 -8.46 -3.77 0.24
N CYS A 4 -7.50 -3.98 1.15
CA CYS A 4 -7.14 -5.32 1.64
C CYS A 4 -8.33 -6.05 2.30
N LYS A 5 -9.14 -5.31 3.07
CA LYS A 5 -10.33 -5.85 3.76
C LYS A 5 -11.43 -6.23 2.78
N ALA A 6 -11.76 -5.33 1.84
CA ALA A 6 -12.76 -5.58 0.81
C ALA A 6 -12.43 -6.84 -0.01
N ASN A 7 -11.15 -7.05 -0.28
CA ASN A 7 -10.65 -8.18 -1.04
C ASN A 7 -10.30 -9.42 -0.17
N LYS A 8 -10.49 -9.37 1.15
CA LYS A 8 -10.15 -10.48 2.08
C LYS A 8 -8.72 -11.03 1.92
N GLY A 9 -7.79 -10.16 1.52
CA GLY A 9 -6.40 -10.51 1.21
C GLY A 9 -6.15 -11.15 -0.15
N ILE A 10 -7.15 -11.29 -1.01
CA ILE A 10 -7.05 -11.85 -2.37
C ILE A 10 -7.01 -10.70 -3.38
N MET A 11 -5.82 -10.31 -3.81
CA MET A 11 -5.61 -9.21 -4.74
C MET A 11 -5.67 -9.71 -6.19
N PHE A 12 -5.61 -8.81 -7.17
CA PHE A 12 -5.65 -9.20 -8.59
C PHE A 12 -4.47 -10.10 -9.00
N TRP A 13 -3.36 -10.07 -8.25
CA TRP A 13 -2.18 -10.92 -8.43
C TRP A 13 -2.19 -12.17 -7.53
N GLY A 14 -3.31 -12.48 -6.88
CA GLY A 14 -3.45 -13.59 -5.96
C GLY A 14 -3.36 -13.18 -4.49
N GLU A 15 -3.02 -14.14 -3.63
CA GLU A 15 -2.99 -13.92 -2.19
C GLU A 15 -1.87 -12.94 -1.77
N CYS A 16 -2.22 -11.97 -0.93
CA CYS A 16 -1.28 -11.01 -0.38
C CYS A 16 -0.96 -11.33 1.09
N ASP A 17 0.26 -11.79 1.34
CA ASP A 17 0.77 -12.13 2.67
C ASP A 17 0.75 -10.94 3.66
N LYS A 18 0.94 -9.70 3.17
CA LYS A 18 0.85 -8.47 4.00
C LYS A 18 -0.59 -8.21 4.42
N ALA A 19 -1.54 -8.41 3.51
CA ALA A 19 -2.96 -8.23 3.79
C ALA A 19 -3.44 -9.29 4.79
N LYS A 20 -3.08 -10.56 4.58
CA LYS A 20 -3.39 -11.66 5.51
C LYS A 20 -2.84 -11.39 6.91
N CYS A 21 -1.57 -11.01 7.01
CA CYS A 21 -0.94 -10.67 8.29
C CYS A 21 -1.69 -9.55 9.04
N CYS A 22 -2.15 -8.50 8.34
CA CYS A 22 -2.95 -7.43 8.96
C CYS A 22 -4.31 -7.94 9.47
N LEU A 23 -5.00 -8.76 8.66
CA LEU A 23 -6.32 -9.29 8.98
C LEU A 23 -6.27 -10.29 10.15
N GLU A 24 -5.28 -11.18 10.17
CA GLU A 24 -5.06 -12.17 11.22
C GLU A 24 -4.74 -11.52 12.57
N LYS A 25 -4.02 -10.40 12.55
CA LYS A 25 -3.77 -9.58 13.75
C LYS A 25 -4.97 -8.76 14.20
N GLY A 26 -6.09 -8.79 13.45
CA GLY A 26 -7.28 -7.99 13.75
C GLY A 26 -7.10 -6.49 13.55
N PHE A 27 -6.06 -6.08 12.81
CA PHE A 27 -5.78 -4.67 12.57
C PHE A 27 -6.63 -4.12 11.44
N GLU A 28 -7.09 -2.89 11.61
CA GLU A 28 -7.89 -2.20 10.61
C GLU A 28 -7.04 -1.75 9.41
N HIS A 29 -5.80 -1.41 9.70
CA HIS A 29 -4.73 -1.19 8.74
C HIS A 29 -3.36 -1.43 9.36
N CYS A 30 -2.36 -1.71 8.52
CA CYS A 30 -1.01 -2.02 8.98
C CYS A 30 -0.33 -0.90 9.80
N GLY A 31 -0.88 0.32 9.80
CA GLY A 31 -0.42 1.40 10.68
C GLY A 31 -0.60 1.12 12.17
N GLU A 32 -1.52 0.22 12.54
CA GLU A 32 -1.72 -0.21 13.94
C GLU A 32 -0.61 -1.16 14.41
N CYS A 33 0.13 -1.77 13.49
CA CYS A 33 1.25 -2.63 13.84
C CYS A 33 2.35 -1.84 14.57
N GLU A 34 2.84 -2.35 15.69
CA GLU A 34 3.92 -1.74 16.47
C GLU A 34 5.24 -1.70 15.70
N GLU A 35 5.47 -2.69 14.83
CA GLU A 35 6.66 -2.79 14.00
C GLU A 35 6.60 -1.90 12.74
N MET A 36 5.56 -1.08 12.55
CA MET A 36 5.40 -0.27 11.34
C MET A 36 6.45 0.87 11.27
N PRO A 37 7.19 1.03 10.15
CA PRO A 37 7.15 0.22 8.93
C PRO A 37 7.95 -1.08 9.06
N CYS A 38 7.26 -2.23 9.01
CA CYS A 38 7.93 -3.52 9.08
C CYS A 38 8.57 -3.86 7.74
N GLN A 39 9.49 -4.83 7.75
CA GLN A 39 10.26 -5.19 6.56
C GLN A 39 9.37 -5.57 5.37
N LYS A 40 8.29 -6.33 5.60
CA LYS A 40 7.32 -6.71 4.57
C LYS A 40 6.68 -5.51 3.84
N LEU A 41 6.43 -4.41 4.56
CA LEU A 41 5.86 -3.19 3.97
C LEU A 41 6.92 -2.38 3.24
N LYS A 42 8.15 -2.32 3.79
CA LYS A 42 9.28 -1.67 3.12
C LYS A 42 9.56 -2.30 1.76
N GLU A 43 9.58 -3.62 1.69
CA GLU A 43 9.76 -4.36 0.43
C GLU A 43 8.61 -4.09 -0.55
N LEU A 44 7.35 -4.18 -0.09
CA LEU A 44 6.19 -4.00 -0.96
C LEU A 44 6.07 -2.57 -1.51
N PHE A 45 6.40 -1.56 -0.71
CA PHE A 45 6.22 -0.15 -1.09
C PHE A 45 7.48 0.49 -1.65
N GLY A 46 8.64 -0.13 -1.42
CA GLY A 46 9.94 0.28 -1.93
C GLY A 46 10.32 -0.34 -3.28
N ASP A 47 9.43 -1.11 -3.91
CA ASP A 47 9.67 -1.63 -5.25
C ASP A 47 10.00 -0.49 -6.24
N PRO A 48 11.10 -0.57 -7.03
CA PRO A 48 11.51 0.54 -7.88
C PRO A 48 10.52 0.93 -8.99
N GLU A 49 9.69 -0.01 -9.44
CA GLU A 49 8.76 0.18 -10.56
C GLU A 49 7.31 0.38 -10.08
N HIS A 50 6.90 -0.39 -9.08
CA HIS A 50 5.54 -0.47 -8.55
C HIS A 50 5.38 0.15 -7.16
N GLY A 51 6.49 0.46 -6.49
CA GLY A 51 6.51 1.22 -5.24
C GLY A 51 6.09 2.67 -5.44
N ASP A 52 5.62 3.30 -4.38
CA ASP A 52 4.94 4.60 -4.45
C ASP A 52 5.69 5.72 -3.76
N ARG A 53 7.02 5.61 -3.70
CA ARG A 53 7.92 6.59 -3.06
C ARG A 53 7.54 6.90 -1.60
N GLY A 54 6.87 5.96 -0.93
CA GLY A 54 6.50 6.08 0.50
C GLY A 54 5.09 6.61 0.77
N ALA A 55 4.29 6.95 -0.26
CA ALA A 55 2.94 7.50 -0.06
C ALA A 55 2.04 6.57 0.79
N ARG A 56 2.07 5.25 0.56
CA ARG A 56 1.34 4.29 1.40
C ARG A 56 1.85 4.29 2.85
N LEU A 57 3.15 4.46 3.10
CA LEU A 57 3.68 4.53 4.47
C LEU A 57 3.23 5.79 5.19
N HIS A 58 3.24 6.95 4.52
CA HIS A 58 2.72 8.20 5.10
C HIS A 58 1.24 8.10 5.42
N ASN A 59 0.44 7.55 4.50
CA ASN A 59 -0.98 7.29 4.72
C ASN A 59 -1.20 6.40 5.96
N LEU A 60 -0.45 5.31 6.11
CA LEU A 60 -0.56 4.44 7.29
C LEU A 60 -0.18 5.16 8.60
N LYS A 61 0.83 6.05 8.59
CA LYS A 61 1.20 6.88 9.76
C LYS A 61 0.08 7.85 10.12
N ASN A 62 -0.48 8.53 9.12
CA ASN A 62 -1.58 9.48 9.32
C ASN A 62 -2.82 8.77 9.89
N TRP A 63 -3.20 7.62 9.34
CA TRP A 63 -4.37 6.87 9.82
C TRP A 63 -4.18 6.35 11.25
N LYS A 64 -2.97 5.91 11.63
CA LYS A 64 -2.64 5.57 13.02
C LYS A 64 -2.88 6.75 13.97
N ALA A 65 -2.58 7.97 13.53
CA ALA A 65 -2.80 9.19 14.28
C ALA A 65 -4.25 9.72 14.22
N GLY A 66 -5.18 8.96 13.64
CA GLY A 66 -6.58 9.39 13.45
C GLY A 66 -6.77 10.43 12.34
N ASN A 67 -5.72 10.74 11.57
CA ASN A 67 -5.78 11.70 10.48
C ASN A 67 -6.02 10.98 9.15
N TYR A 68 -7.25 10.99 8.66
CA TYR A 68 -7.65 10.26 7.44
C TYR A 68 -7.39 11.04 6.15
N VAL A 69 -6.21 11.65 6.00
CA VAL A 69 -5.75 12.23 4.73
C VAL A 69 -5.34 11.11 3.79
N TYR A 70 -5.53 11.35 2.49
CA TYR A 70 -5.06 10.46 1.44
C TYR A 70 -4.02 11.17 0.57
N GLU A 71 -2.76 10.81 0.75
CA GLU A 71 -1.69 11.12 -0.19
C GLU A 71 -1.91 10.30 -1.47
N LYS A 72 -1.91 10.99 -2.61
CA LYS A 72 -2.11 10.39 -3.93
C LYS A 72 -0.95 9.43 -4.25
N LEU A 73 -1.30 8.21 -4.65
CA LEU A 73 -0.31 7.21 -5.05
C LEU A 73 0.20 7.49 -6.47
N GLY A 74 1.48 7.19 -6.69
CA GLY A 74 2.09 7.21 -8.02
C GLY A 74 3.38 6.42 -8.05
N ASN A 75 3.57 5.63 -9.10
CA ASN A 75 4.74 4.80 -9.31
C ASN A 75 5.28 4.93 -10.75
N SER A 76 6.51 4.46 -10.95
CA SER A 76 7.23 4.54 -12.22
C SER A 76 6.46 3.86 -13.35
N ALA A 77 5.83 2.70 -13.09
CA ALA A 77 5.05 1.97 -14.10
C ALA A 77 3.86 2.79 -14.63
N GLN A 78 3.11 3.44 -13.73
CA GLN A 78 1.98 4.30 -14.09
C GLN A 78 2.41 5.54 -14.84
N GLU A 79 3.56 6.11 -14.49
CA GLU A 79 4.14 7.26 -15.19
C GLU A 79 4.51 6.89 -16.63
N LYS A 80 5.20 5.76 -16.83
CA LYS A 80 5.51 5.23 -18.18
C LYS A 80 4.25 4.99 -19.01
N ALA A 81 3.24 4.33 -18.44
CA ALA A 81 1.99 4.03 -19.14
C ALA A 81 1.24 5.28 -19.59
N LYS A 82 1.26 6.36 -18.79
CA LYS A 82 0.66 7.65 -19.18
C LYS A 82 1.41 8.31 -20.33
N ASN A 83 2.74 8.25 -20.31
CA ASN A 83 3.56 8.84 -21.35
C ASN A 83 3.37 8.13 -22.70
N MET A 84 3.28 6.79 -22.69
CA MET A 84 2.97 6.02 -23.90
C MET A 84 1.60 6.37 -24.51
N ASN A 85 0.61 6.66 -23.67
CA ASN A 85 -0.73 7.05 -24.13
C ASN A 85 -0.84 8.53 -24.55
N ALA A 86 0.19 9.34 -24.29
CA ALA A 86 0.24 10.74 -24.70
C ALA A 86 0.90 10.92 -26.09
N GLU A 87 1.54 9.87 -26.60
CA GLU A 87 2.23 9.84 -27.89
C GLU A 87 1.39 9.14 -28.99
N VAL A 88 0.18 8.67 -28.65
CA VAL A 88 -0.81 8.05 -29.56
C VAL A 88 -2.02 8.96 -29.68
#